data_AF-A0A822IWN3-F1
#
_entry.id   AF-A0A822IWN3-F1
#
_cell.length_a   1.000
_cell.length_b   1.000
_cell.length_c   1.000
_cell.angle_alpha   90.00
_cell.angle_beta   90.00
_cell.angle_gamma   90.00
#
_symmetry.space_group_name_H-M   'P 1'
#
loop_
_entity.id
_entity.type
_entity.pdbx_description
1 polymer ?
#
loop_
_entity_poly.entity_id
_entity_poly.type
_entity_poly.pdbx_seq_one_letter_code
_entity_poly.pdbx_strand_id
1 'polypeptide(L)'
;MNLTNLLTAHKESFKQKFVEALAKKNSMTVEEVRVDFKAFIEQFVDEKYRQVSQVVKRINEIEIPVFLNIRRDRMREDKCKICESNEANIKAIEETYGNRIEIFEVIEDRPEGVLYQIIFHEEGQEKKLPLTAIINKGEIIKYWAGKTVDAAVYERFINKYLK
;
A
#
# COMPACT_ATOMS: atom_id res chain seq x y z
N MET A 1 -12.28 -4.28 3.89
CA MET A 1 -11.05 -3.85 4.63
C MET A 1 -10.70 -2.44 4.18
N ASN A 2 -10.73 -1.42 5.05
CA ASN A 2 -10.59 -0.01 4.63
C ASN A 2 -9.14 0.51 4.77
N LEU A 3 -8.64 1.21 3.74
CA LEU A 3 -7.27 1.72 3.69
C LEU A 3 -6.90 2.66 4.84
N THR A 4 -7.81 3.53 5.27
CA THR A 4 -7.57 4.44 6.41
C THR A 4 -7.36 3.64 7.69
N ASN A 5 -8.19 2.61 7.91
CA ASN A 5 -8.08 1.77 9.10
C ASN A 5 -6.77 0.96 9.09
N LEU A 6 -6.35 0.45 7.93
CA LEU A 6 -5.09 -0.26 7.79
C LEU A 6 -3.89 0.66 8.03
N LEU A 7 -3.92 1.87 7.45
CA LEU A 7 -2.88 2.88 7.65
C LEU A 7 -2.74 3.21 9.13
N THR A 8 -3.85 3.48 9.83
CA THR A 8 -3.86 3.77 11.26
C THR A 8 -3.30 2.60 12.07
N ALA A 9 -3.77 1.37 11.82
CA ALA A 9 -3.29 0.19 12.53
C ALA A 9 -1.78 -0.06 12.30
N HIS A 10 -1.30 0.08 11.07
CA HIS A 10 0.11 -0.06 10.74
C HIS A 10 0.97 1.04 11.37
N LYS A 11 0.48 2.29 11.39
CA LYS A 11 1.15 3.43 12.03
C LYS A 11 1.30 3.24 13.54
N GLU A 12 0.24 2.80 14.22
CA GLU A 12 0.28 2.53 15.66
C GLU A 12 1.19 1.34 16.00
N SER A 13 1.12 0.25 15.22
CA SER A 13 2.04 -0.89 15.39
C SER A 13 3.50 -0.48 15.22
N PHE A 14 3.81 0.32 14.19
CA PHE A 14 5.15 0.86 13.99
C PHE A 14 5.59 1.74 15.15
N LYS A 15 4.73 2.67 15.60
CA LYS A 15 5.02 3.57 16.73
C LYS A 15 5.37 2.77 17.98
N GLN A 16 4.60 1.72 18.29
CA GLN A 16 4.88 0.83 19.41
C GLN A 16 6.26 0.17 19.30
N LYS A 17 6.54 -0.49 18.16
CA LYS A 17 7.84 -1.15 17.92
C LYS A 17 9.02 -0.17 17.97
N PHE A 18 8.82 1.05 17.48
CA PHE A 18 9.83 2.10 17.50
C PHE A 18 10.13 2.58 18.92
N VAL A 19 9.10 2.77 19.75
CA VAL A 19 9.26 3.11 21.18
C VAL A 19 10.01 2.01 21.91
N GLU A 20 9.66 0.74 21.70
CA GLU A 20 10.37 -0.41 22.30
C GLU A 20 11.83 -0.47 21.88
N ALA A 21 12.13 -0.21 20.60
CA ALA A 21 13.49 -0.16 20.09
C ALA A 21 14.30 1.00 20.69
N LEU A 22 13.69 2.18 20.85
CA LEU A 22 14.31 3.33 21.51
C LEU A 22 14.58 3.08 22.99
N ALA A 23 13.63 2.47 23.70
CA ALA A 23 13.77 2.09 25.11
C ALA A 23 14.97 1.16 25.29
N LYS A 24 15.04 0.11 24.48
CA LYS A 24 16.18 -0.83 24.46
C LYS A 24 17.50 -0.13 24.13
N LYS A 25 17.52 0.77 23.14
CA LYS A 25 18.74 1.45 22.68
C LYS A 25 19.30 2.43 23.72
N ASN A 26 18.45 3.07 24.51
CA ASN A 26 18.84 4.08 25.49
C ASN A 26 18.85 3.54 26.93
N SER A 27 18.60 2.23 27.13
CA SER A 27 18.49 1.62 28.46
C SER A 27 17.43 2.30 29.35
N MET A 28 16.33 2.72 28.74
CA MET A 28 15.18 3.36 29.39
C MET A 28 13.97 2.43 29.36
N THR A 29 12.98 2.69 30.20
CA THR A 29 11.65 2.07 30.10
C THR A 29 10.86 2.63 28.92
N VAL A 30 9.81 1.91 28.52
CA VAL A 30 8.89 2.36 27.46
C VAL A 30 8.19 3.66 27.87
N GLU A 31 7.83 3.79 29.15
CA GLU A 31 7.16 4.94 29.73
C GLU A 31 8.06 6.19 29.70
N GLU A 32 9.32 6.07 30.13
CA GLU A 32 10.29 7.18 30.06
C GLU A 32 10.51 7.63 28.62
N VAL A 33 10.65 6.71 27.67
CA VAL A 33 10.80 7.07 26.25
C VAL A 33 9.58 7.81 25.71
N ARG A 34 8.36 7.42 26.11
CA ARG A 34 7.14 8.11 25.68
C ARG A 34 7.04 9.53 26.19
N VAL A 35 7.63 9.83 27.34
CA VAL A 35 7.64 11.18 27.93
C VAL A 35 8.79 11.99 27.34
N ASP A 36 10.01 11.50 27.45
CA ASP A 36 11.22 12.27 27.15
C ASP A 36 11.45 12.45 25.65
N PHE A 37 10.98 11.50 24.82
CA PHE A 37 11.11 11.55 23.36
C PHE A 37 9.79 11.83 22.65
N LYS A 38 8.73 12.25 23.36
CA LYS A 38 7.37 12.39 22.81
C LYS A 38 7.35 13.13 21.46
N ALA A 39 7.88 14.36 21.45
CA ALA A 39 7.87 15.23 20.28
C ALA A 39 8.66 14.63 19.10
N PHE A 40 9.81 14.02 19.40
CA PHE A 40 10.63 13.35 18.40
C PHE A 40 9.91 12.14 17.79
N ILE A 41 9.29 11.29 18.61
CA ILE A 41 8.52 10.13 18.15
C ILE A 41 7.36 10.58 17.27
N GLU A 42 6.58 11.57 17.71
CA GLU A 42 5.44 12.08 16.95
C GLU A 42 5.88 12.65 15.60
N GLN A 43 6.90 13.51 15.58
CA GLN A 43 7.45 14.07 14.35
C GLN A 43 7.97 12.98 13.41
N PHE A 44 8.77 12.05 13.92
CA PHE A 44 9.38 11.00 13.11
C PHE A 44 8.33 10.08 12.48
N VAL A 45 7.32 9.67 13.25
CA VAL A 45 6.23 8.84 12.71
C VAL A 45 5.41 9.63 11.69
N ASP A 46 5.10 10.90 11.94
CA ASP A 46 4.35 11.73 10.98
C ASP A 46 5.11 11.96 9.68
N GLU A 47 6.42 12.23 9.75
CA GLU A 47 7.28 12.37 8.58
C GLU A 47 7.36 11.07 7.77
N LYS A 48 7.57 9.93 8.44
CA LYS A 48 7.66 8.61 7.79
C LYS A 48 6.38 8.25 7.03
N TYR A 49 5.22 8.63 7.55
CA TYR A 49 3.92 8.26 6.96
C TYR A 49 3.28 9.36 6.10
N ARG A 50 3.93 10.52 5.94
CA ARG A 50 3.35 11.69 5.26
C ARG A 50 2.90 11.36 3.83
N GLN A 51 3.80 10.79 3.02
CA GLN A 51 3.56 10.53 1.59
C GLN A 51 2.49 9.45 1.40
N VAL A 52 2.58 8.34 2.14
CA VAL A 52 1.58 7.27 2.05
C VAL A 52 0.21 7.72 2.56
N SER A 53 0.15 8.61 3.56
CA SER A 53 -1.12 9.20 4.03
C SER A 53 -1.78 10.05 2.96
N GLN A 54 -0.99 10.82 2.20
CA GLN A 54 -1.51 11.59 1.06
C GLN A 54 -2.03 10.67 -0.06
N VAL A 55 -1.33 9.57 -0.35
CA VAL A 55 -1.78 8.57 -1.33
C VAL A 55 -3.07 7.88 -0.89
N VAL A 56 -3.16 7.43 0.36
CA VAL A 56 -4.38 6.82 0.91
C VAL A 56 -5.54 7.82 0.86
N LYS A 57 -5.31 9.09 1.23
CA LYS A 57 -6.32 10.14 1.12
C LYS A 57 -6.80 10.29 -0.33
N ARG A 58 -5.88 10.42 -1.29
CA ARG A 58 -6.22 10.54 -2.72
C ARG A 58 -7.03 9.34 -3.21
N ILE A 59 -6.63 8.11 -2.86
CA ILE A 59 -7.36 6.89 -3.26
C ILE A 59 -8.79 6.89 -2.68
N ASN A 60 -8.95 7.32 -1.43
CA ASN A 60 -10.26 7.36 -0.77
C ASN A 60 -11.20 8.43 -1.35
N GLU A 61 -10.66 9.51 -1.91
CA GLU A 61 -11.42 10.61 -2.52
C GLU A 61 -11.90 10.27 -3.95
N ILE A 62 -11.40 9.20 -4.57
CA ILE A 62 -11.84 8.78 -5.91
C ILE A 62 -13.23 8.14 -5.81
N GLU A 63 -14.17 8.66 -6.60
CA GLU A 63 -15.57 8.23 -6.58
C GLU A 63 -15.84 6.94 -7.36
N ILE A 64 -15.01 6.66 -8.37
CA ILE A 64 -15.06 5.45 -9.21
C ILE A 64 -14.16 4.35 -8.64
N PRO A 65 -14.34 3.07 -9.04
CA PRO A 65 -13.46 2.01 -8.58
C PRO A 65 -12.00 2.27 -8.98
N VAL A 66 -11.08 1.97 -8.07
CA VAL A 66 -9.64 2.12 -8.24
C VAL A 66 -9.01 0.75 -8.45
N PHE A 67 -8.27 0.59 -9.53
CA PHE A 67 -7.32 -0.49 -9.73
C PHE A 67 -5.95 -0.01 -9.24
N LEU A 68 -5.53 -0.47 -8.06
CA LEU A 68 -4.19 -0.19 -7.54
C LEU A 68 -3.19 -1.20 -8.10
N ASN A 69 -2.06 -0.72 -8.60
CA ASN A 69 -0.92 -1.53 -9.02
C ASN A 69 0.36 -1.06 -8.31
N ILE A 70 0.79 -1.79 -7.28
CA ILE A 70 2.08 -1.60 -6.63
C ILE A 70 3.11 -2.52 -7.27
N ARG A 71 4.17 -1.93 -7.82
CA ARG A 71 5.15 -2.65 -8.65
C ARG A 71 6.58 -2.18 -8.39
N ARG A 72 7.54 -2.97 -8.87
CA ARG A 72 8.93 -2.51 -8.99
C ARG A 72 9.05 -1.49 -10.13
N ASP A 73 9.96 -0.53 -9.97
CA ASP A 73 10.29 0.45 -11.01
C ASP A 73 10.70 -0.25 -12.32
N ARG A 74 10.18 0.25 -13.45
CA ARG A 74 10.49 -0.23 -14.80
C ARG A 74 11.93 0.09 -15.21
N MET A 75 12.54 1.12 -14.60
CA MET A 75 13.87 1.63 -14.95
C MET A 75 15.01 0.90 -14.23
N ARG A 76 14.70 0.03 -13.27
CA ARG A 76 15.70 -0.76 -12.54
C ARG A 76 16.28 -1.89 -13.40
N GLU A 77 17.54 -2.22 -13.14
CA GLU A 77 18.21 -3.35 -13.81
C GLU A 77 17.63 -4.70 -13.35
N ASP A 78 17.29 -4.83 -12.07
CA ASP A 78 16.70 -6.05 -11.49
C ASP A 78 15.17 -6.09 -11.65
N LYS A 79 14.72 -6.09 -12.90
CA LYS A 79 13.29 -6.03 -13.24
C LYS A 79 12.47 -7.17 -12.62
N CYS A 80 11.25 -6.84 -12.22
CA CYS A 80 10.27 -7.80 -11.71
C CYS A 80 9.57 -8.50 -12.89
N LYS A 81 10.00 -9.73 -13.21
CA LYS A 81 9.43 -10.53 -14.32
C LYS A 81 7.91 -10.71 -14.22
N ILE A 82 7.40 -10.95 -13.01
CA ILE A 82 5.94 -11.10 -12.79
C ILE A 82 5.21 -9.78 -13.06
N CYS A 83 5.81 -8.65 -12.68
CA CYS A 83 5.24 -7.33 -12.94
C CYS A 83 5.17 -7.06 -14.45
N GLU A 84 6.19 -7.45 -15.22
CA GLU A 84 6.19 -7.36 -16.69
C GLU A 84 5.14 -8.27 -17.32
N SER A 85 5.04 -9.53 -16.86
CA SER A 85 4.03 -10.46 -17.36
C SER A 85 2.60 -10.00 -17.08
N ASN A 86 2.36 -9.32 -15.97
CA ASN A 86 1.03 -8.82 -15.60
C ASN A 86 0.63 -7.53 -16.33
N GLU A 87 1.59 -6.83 -16.95
CA GLU A 87 1.37 -5.53 -17.61
C GLU A 87 0.30 -5.62 -18.71
N ALA A 88 0.32 -6.69 -19.52
CA ALA A 88 -0.65 -6.88 -20.59
C ALA A 88 -2.09 -6.99 -20.05
N ASN A 89 -2.27 -7.64 -18.91
CA ASN A 89 -3.58 -7.77 -18.27
C ASN A 89 -4.06 -6.43 -17.69
N ILE A 90 -3.15 -5.62 -17.13
CA ILE A 90 -3.49 -4.28 -16.62
C ILE A 90 -3.90 -3.36 -17.78
N LYS A 91 -3.16 -3.39 -18.89
CA LYS A 91 -3.51 -2.62 -20.09
C LYS A 91 -4.86 -3.03 -20.67
N ALA A 92 -5.17 -4.32 -20.72
CA ALA A 92 -6.48 -4.80 -21.18
C ALA A 92 -7.63 -4.25 -20.30
N ILE A 93 -7.42 -4.15 -18.99
CA ILE A 93 -8.38 -3.54 -18.06
C ILE A 93 -8.51 -2.03 -18.30
N GLU A 94 -7.41 -1.32 -18.50
CA GLU A 94 -7.41 0.10 -18.84
C GLU A 94 -8.14 0.38 -20.16
N GLU A 95 -7.88 -0.41 -21.20
CA GLU A 95 -8.53 -0.31 -22.51
C GLU A 95 -10.04 -0.58 -22.43
N THR A 96 -10.44 -1.55 -21.61
CA THR A 96 -11.84 -2.00 -21.50
C THR A 96 -12.70 -1.02 -20.69
N TYR A 97 -12.17 -0.50 -19.59
CA TYR A 97 -12.95 0.32 -18.66
C TYR A 97 -12.66 1.81 -18.78
N GLY A 98 -11.49 2.20 -19.30
CA GLY A 98 -11.10 3.60 -19.50
C GLY A 98 -11.42 4.46 -18.29
N ASN A 99 -12.22 5.49 -18.51
CA ASN A 99 -12.64 6.47 -17.50
C ASN A 99 -13.64 5.95 -16.45
N ARG A 100 -14.09 4.69 -16.53
CA ARG A 100 -14.99 4.10 -15.54
C ARG A 100 -14.27 3.61 -14.28
N ILE A 101 -12.95 3.48 -14.36
CA ILE A 101 -12.09 3.14 -13.22
C ILE A 101 -10.88 4.10 -13.20
N GLU A 102 -10.23 4.22 -12.05
CA GLU A 102 -8.90 4.84 -11.98
C GLU A 102 -7.84 3.73 -11.92
N ILE A 103 -6.86 3.76 -12.83
CA ILE A 103 -5.62 2.99 -12.67
C ILE A 103 -4.66 3.80 -11.82
N PHE A 104 -4.38 3.32 -10.60
CA PHE A 104 -3.49 3.99 -9.65
C PHE A 104 -2.19 3.19 -9.50
N GLU A 105 -1.09 3.71 -10.00
CA GLU A 105 0.22 3.06 -9.91
C GLU A 105 1.05 3.59 -8.73
N VAL A 106 1.71 2.67 -8.02
CA VAL A 106 2.67 2.98 -6.95
C VAL A 106 3.96 2.22 -7.20
N ILE A 107 5.10 2.92 -7.12
CA ILE A 107 6.41 2.27 -7.19
C ILE A 107 6.86 1.89 -5.78
N GLU A 108 7.19 0.61 -5.59
CA GLU A 108 7.44 -0.01 -4.28
C GLU A 108 8.62 0.56 -3.49
N ASP A 109 9.61 1.12 -4.19
CA ASP A 109 10.84 1.67 -3.62
C ASP A 109 10.77 3.19 -3.36
N ARG A 110 9.64 3.82 -3.69
CA ARG A 110 9.34 5.21 -3.34
C ARG A 110 8.70 5.31 -1.96
N PRO A 111 8.68 6.49 -1.32
CA PRO A 111 8.06 6.67 0.00
C PRO A 111 6.61 6.15 0.11
N GLU A 112 5.82 6.33 -0.94
CA GLU A 112 4.45 5.80 -1.05
C GLU A 112 4.38 4.26 -1.13
N GLY A 113 5.47 3.58 -1.47
CA GLY A 113 5.59 2.13 -1.57
C GLY A 113 5.37 1.40 -0.23
N VAL A 114 5.42 2.12 0.90
CA VAL A 114 4.97 1.63 2.22
C VAL A 114 3.53 1.12 2.18
N LEU A 115 2.70 1.61 1.23
CA LEU A 115 1.35 1.11 1.00
C LEU A 115 1.32 -0.42 0.79
N TYR A 116 2.37 -1.01 0.23
CA TYR A 116 2.51 -2.46 0.12
C TYR A 116 2.39 -3.14 1.49
N GLN A 117 3.16 -2.68 2.49
CA GLN A 117 3.18 -3.27 3.84
C GLN A 117 1.89 -2.98 4.62
N ILE A 118 1.22 -1.89 4.28
CA ILE A 118 -0.09 -1.53 4.83
C ILE A 118 -1.19 -2.45 4.29
N ILE A 119 -1.10 -2.94 3.05
CA ILE A 119 -2.09 -3.87 2.50
C ILE A 119 -1.72 -5.33 2.77
N PHE A 120 -0.43 -5.64 2.68
CA PHE A 120 0.14 -6.98 2.82
C PHE A 120 0.88 -7.09 4.15
N HIS A 121 0.12 -7.40 5.20
CA HIS A 121 0.60 -7.47 6.58
C HIS A 121 1.37 -8.77 6.94
N GLU A 122 1.84 -9.56 5.98
CA GLU A 122 2.64 -10.75 6.28
C GLU A 122 4.06 -10.32 6.70
N GLU A 123 4.29 -10.21 8.01
CA GLU A 123 5.62 -9.94 8.57
C GLU A 123 6.61 -11.05 8.19
N GLY A 124 7.76 -10.67 7.63
CA GLY A 124 8.90 -11.58 7.46
C GLY A 124 8.97 -12.39 6.17
N GLN A 125 8.06 -12.21 5.19
CA GLN A 125 8.21 -12.80 3.85
C GLN A 125 8.78 -11.81 2.85
N GLU A 126 9.54 -12.31 1.87
CA GLU A 126 9.97 -11.52 0.72
C GLU A 126 8.78 -10.80 0.07
N LYS A 127 8.99 -9.53 -0.34
CA LYS A 127 7.97 -8.76 -1.05
C LYS A 127 7.51 -9.55 -2.30
N LYS A 128 6.23 -9.90 -2.33
CA LYS A 128 5.56 -10.57 -3.44
C LYS A 128 4.99 -9.53 -4.39
N LEU A 129 5.82 -9.06 -5.32
CA LEU A 129 5.44 -8.10 -6.35
C LEU A 129 4.98 -8.78 -7.65
N PRO A 130 4.05 -8.16 -8.41
CA PRO A 130 3.32 -6.96 -8.08
C PRO A 130 2.27 -7.23 -6.99
N LEU A 131 1.81 -6.18 -6.31
CA LEU A 131 0.58 -6.20 -5.55
C LEU A 131 -0.47 -5.41 -6.32
N THR A 132 -1.50 -6.10 -6.78
CA THR A 132 -2.66 -5.48 -7.44
C THR A 132 -3.87 -5.54 -6.51
N ALA A 133 -4.71 -4.50 -6.50
CA ALA A 133 -5.93 -4.49 -5.70
C ALA A 133 -7.08 -3.75 -6.41
N ILE A 134 -8.30 -4.22 -6.20
CA ILE A 134 -9.52 -3.48 -6.54
C ILE A 134 -10.02 -2.80 -5.26
N ILE A 135 -10.15 -1.48 -5.31
CA ILE A 135 -10.57 -0.62 -4.21
C ILE A 135 -11.79 0.17 -4.64
N ASN A 136 -12.77 0.33 -3.76
CA ASN A 136 -13.94 1.17 -4.00
C ASN A 136 -14.17 2.06 -2.77
N LYS A 137 -14.05 3.38 -2.94
CA LYS A 137 -14.22 4.37 -1.85
C LYS A 137 -13.37 4.03 -0.62
N GLY A 138 -12.11 3.68 -0.85
CA GLY A 138 -11.15 3.29 0.20
C GLY A 138 -11.31 1.87 0.75
N GLU A 139 -12.37 1.14 0.38
CA GLU A 139 -12.52 -0.26 0.75
C GLU A 139 -11.78 -1.17 -0.24
N ILE A 140 -10.80 -1.93 0.24
CA ILE A 140 -10.16 -2.99 -0.53
C ILE A 140 -11.15 -4.15 -0.66
N ILE A 141 -11.60 -4.39 -1.88
CA ILE A 141 -12.52 -5.47 -2.25
C ILE A 141 -11.75 -6.78 -2.37
N LYS A 142 -10.62 -6.74 -3.10
CA LYS A 142 -9.73 -7.89 -3.29
C LYS A 142 -8.33 -7.41 -3.66
N TYR A 143 -7.31 -8.14 -3.21
CA TYR A 143 -5.93 -7.94 -3.64
C TYR A 143 -5.26 -9.28 -3.99
N TRP A 144 -4.18 -9.19 -4.76
CA TRP A 144 -3.30 -10.29 -5.15
C TRP A 144 -1.86 -9.82 -5.06
N ALA A 145 -0.97 -10.65 -4.55
CA ALA A 145 0.46 -10.36 -4.41
C ALA A 145 1.29 -11.48 -5.06
N GLY A 146 2.34 -11.10 -5.81
CA GLY A 146 3.36 -12.01 -6.32
C GLY A 146 2.91 -12.95 -7.44
N LYS A 147 1.89 -12.57 -8.21
CA LYS A 147 1.38 -13.40 -9.30
C LYS A 147 0.78 -12.57 -10.42
N THR A 148 0.86 -13.12 -11.62
CA THR A 148 0.08 -12.68 -12.77
C THR A 148 -1.38 -13.07 -12.55
N VAL A 149 -2.30 -12.17 -12.85
CA VAL A 149 -3.74 -12.40 -12.75
C VAL A 149 -4.37 -11.97 -14.06
N ASP A 150 -5.18 -12.85 -14.65
CA ASP A 150 -5.85 -12.58 -15.91
C ASP A 150 -6.86 -11.44 -15.79
N ALA A 151 -7.03 -10.66 -16.86
CA ALA A 151 -7.98 -9.55 -16.92
C ALA A 151 -9.39 -9.96 -16.46
N ALA A 152 -9.89 -11.10 -16.96
CA ALA A 152 -11.20 -11.65 -16.61
C ALA A 152 -11.40 -11.91 -15.10
N VAL A 153 -10.33 -12.09 -14.32
CA VAL A 153 -10.43 -12.21 -12.87
C VAL A 153 -10.67 -10.85 -12.22
N TYR A 154 -9.95 -9.81 -12.65
CA TYR A 154 -10.16 -8.45 -12.15
C TYR A 154 -11.56 -7.94 -12.50
N GLU A 155 -12.02 -8.18 -13.73
CA GLU A 155 -13.35 -7.79 -14.23
C GLU A 155 -14.48 -8.26 -13.31
N ARG A 156 -14.42 -9.49 -12.79
CA ARG A 156 -15.42 -10.04 -11.85
C ARG A 156 -15.58 -9.20 -10.59
N PHE A 157 -14.52 -8.51 -10.17
CA PHE A 157 -14.55 -7.63 -9.01
C PHE A 157 -14.91 -6.21 -9.42
N ILE A 158 -14.37 -5.70 -10.53
CA ILE A 158 -14.66 -4.35 -11.04
C ILE A 158 -16.16 -4.19 -11.37
N ASN A 159 -16.73 -5.13 -12.15
CA ASN A 159 -18.12 -5.06 -12.62
C ASN A 159 -19.16 -5.04 -11.49
N LYS A 160 -18.82 -5.52 -10.29
CA LYS A 160 -19.73 -5.45 -9.13
C LYS A 160 -19.95 -4.02 -8.62
N TYR A 161 -19.02 -3.11 -8.94
CA TYR A 161 -19.01 -1.73 -8.45
C TYR A 161 -19.12 -0.70 -9.57
N LEU A 162 -19.10 -1.14 -10.82
CA LEU A 162 -19.52 -0.34 -11.96
C LEU A 162 -21.03 -0.45 -12.10
N LYS A 163 -21.73 0.62 -11.74
CA LYS A 163 -23.14 0.81 -12.10
C LYS A 163 -23.26 1.21 -13.57
#